data_AF-A0A382E4H1-F1
#
_entry.id   AF-A0A382E4H1-F1
#
_cell.length_a   1.000
_cell.length_b   1.000
_cell.length_c   1.000
_cell.angle_alpha   90.00
_cell.angle_beta   90.00
_cell.angle_gamma   90.00
#
_symmetry.space_group_name_H-M   'P 1'
#
loop_
_entity.id
_entity.type
_entity.pdbx_description
1 polymer ?
#
loop_
_entity_poly.entity_id
_entity_poly.type
_entity_poly.pdbx_seq_one_letter_code
_entity_poly.pdbx_strand_id
1 'polypeptide(L)'
;VLLINPFATLSETIPPIFIQWFVIVMAILVVVGTLLDIIHKKNVKYFFENAKKAKLSAKKTLSTSEKISVVSKTIVSDIATTSELGAGKRRMAHLLGMYGTILFWIASVIMIFCYINPTSETPSAWPVIWHVGAIMTVLGGSWFWFFLRVDVYSEAQPWYRIIKADLFVLALIASSLFGLIWSYLQS
;
A
#
# COMPACT_ATOMS: atom_id res chain seq x y z
N VAL A 1 -1.47 -19.67 13.71
CA VAL A 1 -1.47 -18.76 12.54
C VAL A 1 -1.54 -17.27 12.91
N LEU A 2 -2.68 -16.70 13.31
CA LEU A 2 -2.85 -15.23 13.41
C LEU A 2 -1.91 -14.48 14.38
N LEU A 3 -1.35 -15.18 15.37
CA LEU A 3 -0.43 -14.63 16.37
C LEU A 3 1.05 -14.91 16.05
N ILE A 4 1.32 -15.73 15.03
CA ILE A 4 2.67 -16.13 14.64
C ILE A 4 3.22 -15.07 13.70
N ASN A 5 4.47 -14.65 13.92
CA ASN A 5 5.19 -13.81 12.98
C ASN A 5 5.76 -14.68 11.85
N PRO A 6 5.19 -14.66 10.63
CA PRO A 6 5.62 -15.54 9.54
C PRO A 6 7.06 -15.23 9.07
N PHE A 7 7.55 -14.01 9.30
CA PHE A 7 8.91 -13.60 8.94
C PHE A 7 9.97 -14.15 9.91
N ALA A 8 9.60 -14.37 11.19
CA ALA A 8 10.48 -15.02 12.15
C ALA A 8 10.66 -16.51 11.79
N THR A 9 9.60 -17.20 11.38
CA THR A 9 9.69 -18.58 10.88
C THR A 9 10.51 -18.65 9.58
N LEU A 10 10.36 -17.66 8.68
CA LEU A 10 11.19 -17.59 7.48
C LEU A 10 12.68 -17.49 7.80
N SER A 11 13.03 -16.75 8.87
CA SER A 11 14.42 -16.48 9.20
C SER A 11 15.19 -17.67 9.77
N GLU A 12 14.48 -18.74 10.13
CA GLU A 12 15.07 -20.05 10.45
C GLU A 12 15.78 -20.68 9.25
N THR A 13 15.35 -20.35 8.03
CA THR A 13 15.92 -20.90 6.78
C THR A 13 16.70 -19.87 5.97
N ILE A 14 16.32 -18.59 6.06
CA ILE A 14 16.96 -17.50 5.33
C ILE A 14 17.53 -16.49 6.32
N PRO A 15 18.84 -16.22 6.33
CA PRO A 15 19.42 -15.25 7.25
C PRO A 15 18.69 -13.89 7.20
N PRO A 16 18.33 -13.28 8.36
CA PRO A 16 17.58 -12.03 8.44
C PRO A 16 18.11 -10.90 7.56
N ILE A 17 19.45 -10.81 7.44
CA ILE A 17 20.13 -9.80 6.64
C ILE A 17 19.71 -9.82 5.17
N PHE A 18 19.46 -11.00 4.58
CA PHE A 18 19.02 -11.10 3.19
C PHE A 18 17.58 -10.64 3.01
N ILE A 19 16.69 -10.96 3.97
CA ILE A 19 15.29 -10.54 3.94
C ILE A 19 15.20 -9.00 4.06
N GLN A 20 15.98 -8.41 4.95
CA GLN A 20 16.05 -6.96 5.12
C GLN A 20 16.60 -6.25 3.87
N TRP A 21 17.73 -6.74 3.33
CA TRP A 21 18.28 -6.17 2.09
C TRP A 21 17.35 -6.31 0.90
N PHE A 22 16.62 -7.42 0.79
CA PHE A 22 15.60 -7.59 -0.24
C PHE A 22 14.57 -6.45 -0.19
N VAL A 23 14.04 -6.11 0.99
CA VAL A 23 13.07 -5.00 1.16
C VAL A 23 13.71 -3.64 0.85
N ILE A 24 14.96 -3.40 1.28
CA ILE A 24 15.69 -2.15 1.00
C ILE A 24 15.88 -1.98 -0.51
N VAL A 25 16.37 -3.00 -1.20
CA VAL A 25 16.59 -2.97 -2.65
C VAL A 25 15.27 -2.79 -3.39
N MET A 26 14.21 -3.49 -2.98
CA MET A 26 12.87 -3.32 -3.55
C MET A 26 12.39 -1.86 -3.44
N ALA A 27 12.55 -1.23 -2.26
CA ALA A 27 12.17 0.17 -2.07
C ALA A 27 12.98 1.13 -2.97
N ILE A 28 14.29 0.90 -3.08
CA ILE A 28 15.16 1.68 -3.99
C ILE A 28 14.69 1.54 -5.44
N LEU A 29 14.40 0.31 -5.89
CA LEU A 29 13.93 0.06 -7.26
C LEU A 29 12.58 0.74 -7.55
N VAL A 30 11.66 0.77 -6.59
CA VAL A 30 10.38 1.50 -6.73
C VAL A 30 10.63 3.01 -6.88
N VAL A 31 11.50 3.60 -6.06
CA VAL A 31 11.83 5.02 -6.15
C VAL A 31 12.52 5.34 -7.48
N VAL A 32 13.52 4.55 -7.88
CA VAL A 32 14.23 4.75 -9.15
C VAL A 32 13.28 4.59 -10.34
N GLY A 33 12.45 3.55 -10.34
CA GLY A 33 11.48 3.28 -11.41
C GLY A 33 10.45 4.39 -11.56
N THR A 34 9.93 4.92 -10.45
CA THR A 34 8.98 6.05 -10.49
C THR A 34 9.63 7.35 -10.98
N LEU A 35 10.86 7.64 -10.57
CA LEU A 35 11.61 8.80 -11.09
C LEU A 35 11.88 8.68 -12.59
N LEU A 36 12.30 7.51 -13.07
CA LEU A 36 12.49 7.25 -14.49
C LEU A 36 11.19 7.39 -15.30
N ASP A 37 10.06 6.92 -14.76
CA ASP A 37 8.74 7.06 -15.41
C ASP A 37 8.32 8.53 -15.56
N ILE A 38 8.54 9.35 -14.51
CA ILE A 38 8.24 10.79 -14.55
C ILE A 38 9.10 11.51 -15.60
N ILE A 39 10.40 11.17 -15.66
CA ILE A 39 11.33 11.72 -16.65
C ILE A 39 10.93 11.30 -18.06
N HIS A 40 10.65 10.01 -18.27
CA HIS A 40 10.27 9.44 -19.56
C HIS A 40 8.99 10.07 -20.10
N LYS A 41 7.97 10.25 -19.26
CA LYS A 41 6.70 10.87 -19.64
C LYS A 41 6.79 12.38 -19.86
N LYS A 42 7.96 13.01 -19.69
CA LYS A 42 8.20 14.48 -19.78
C LYS A 42 7.27 15.31 -18.89
N ASN A 43 6.64 14.69 -17.88
CA ASN A 43 5.74 15.35 -16.94
C ASN A 43 6.49 16.30 -15.99
N VAL A 44 7.82 16.24 -15.96
CA VAL A 44 8.68 17.13 -15.17
C VAL A 44 8.36 18.60 -15.43
N LYS A 45 8.22 19.01 -16.69
CA LYS A 45 7.90 20.40 -17.04
C LYS A 45 6.54 20.83 -16.49
N TYR A 46 5.55 19.94 -16.61
CA TYR A 46 4.20 20.16 -16.06
C TYR A 46 4.21 20.31 -14.54
N PHE A 47 4.94 19.45 -13.81
CA PHE A 47 5.06 19.57 -12.36
C PHE A 47 5.80 20.83 -11.91
N PHE A 48 6.87 21.23 -12.62
CA PHE A 48 7.57 22.49 -12.33
C PHE A 48 6.69 23.72 -12.59
N GLU A 49 5.94 23.75 -13.69
CA GLU A 49 5.02 24.85 -13.99
C GLU A 49 3.86 24.91 -12.98
N ASN A 50 3.29 23.77 -12.59
CA ASN A 50 2.25 23.71 -11.56
C ASN A 50 2.78 24.09 -10.18
N ALA A 51 3.99 23.66 -9.80
CA ALA A 51 4.61 24.07 -8.55
C ALA A 51 4.87 25.59 -8.54
N LYS A 52 5.31 26.16 -9.66
CA LYS A 52 5.49 27.61 -9.81
C LYS A 52 4.16 28.36 -9.71
N LYS A 53 3.12 27.90 -10.40
CA LYS A 53 1.76 28.46 -10.30
C LYS A 53 1.21 28.37 -8.88
N ALA A 54 1.33 27.21 -8.22
CA ALA A 54 0.87 27.00 -6.85
C ALA A 54 1.63 27.91 -5.86
N LYS A 55 2.92 28.13 -6.07
CA LYS A 55 3.73 29.06 -5.26
C LYS A 55 3.29 30.52 -5.44
N LEU A 56 2.92 30.92 -6.66
CA LEU A 56 2.41 32.27 -6.95
C LEU A 56 0.98 32.49 -6.43
N SER A 57 0.15 31.45 -6.42
CA SER A 57 -1.24 31.48 -5.89
C SER A 57 -1.31 31.30 -4.37
N ALA A 58 -0.18 31.15 -3.68
CA ALA A 58 -0.15 30.92 -2.24
C ALA A 58 -0.58 32.18 -1.47
N LYS A 59 -1.75 32.13 -0.82
CA LYS A 59 -2.27 33.22 0.03
C LYS A 59 -1.49 33.48 1.32
N LYS A 60 -0.66 32.51 1.77
CA LYS A 60 0.10 32.61 3.02
C LYS A 60 1.47 31.95 2.86
N THR A 61 2.54 32.67 3.21
CA THR A 61 3.89 32.12 3.29
C THR A 61 4.09 31.49 4.66
N LEU A 62 4.00 30.16 4.72
CA LEU A 62 4.21 29.41 5.96
C LEU A 62 5.70 29.21 6.24
N SER A 63 6.09 29.27 7.51
CA SER A 63 7.41 28.83 7.97
C SER A 63 7.60 27.32 7.75
N THR A 64 8.84 26.83 7.73
CA THR A 64 9.14 25.41 7.47
C THR A 64 8.41 24.48 8.45
N SER A 65 8.29 24.87 9.72
CA SER A 65 7.57 24.10 10.75
C SER A 65 6.06 24.06 10.52
N GLU A 66 5.45 25.20 10.15
CA GLU A 66 4.01 25.25 9.84
C GLU A 66 3.69 24.48 8.56
N LYS A 67 4.58 24.50 7.56
CA LYS A 67 4.41 23.68 6.33
C LYS A 67 4.36 22.20 6.67
N ILE A 68 5.27 21.71 7.50
CA ILE A 68 5.29 20.30 7.91
C ILE A 68 4.02 19.93 8.66
N SER A 69 3.56 20.78 9.59
CA SER A 69 2.34 20.55 10.38
C SER A 69 1.06 20.58 9.55
N VAL A 70 0.95 21.51 8.60
CA VAL A 70 -0.20 21.59 7.70
C VAL A 70 -0.19 20.44 6.71
N VAL A 71 0.95 20.12 6.10
CA VAL A 71 1.08 18.98 5.18
C VAL A 71 0.78 17.66 5.89
N SER A 72 1.27 17.45 7.11
CA SER A 72 0.97 16.23 7.86
C SER A 72 -0.51 16.14 8.21
N LYS A 73 -1.15 17.23 8.66
CA LYS A 73 -2.59 17.25 8.94
C LYS A 73 -3.43 17.02 7.68
N THR A 74 -3.05 17.62 6.56
CA THR A 74 -3.74 17.45 5.28
C THR A 74 -3.58 16.03 4.75
N ILE A 75 -2.37 15.47 4.78
CA ILE A 75 -2.14 14.06 4.42
C ILE A 75 -2.97 13.15 5.32
N VAL A 76 -2.94 13.37 6.63
CA VAL A 76 -3.74 12.58 7.57
C VAL A 76 -5.23 12.75 7.29
N SER A 77 -5.75 13.95 7.07
CA SER A 77 -7.19 14.16 6.81
C SER A 77 -7.63 13.59 5.47
N ASP A 78 -6.83 13.77 4.42
CA ASP A 78 -7.16 13.36 3.06
C ASP A 78 -7.08 11.83 2.92
N ILE A 79 -6.02 11.23 3.48
CA ILE A 79 -5.91 9.76 3.60
C ILE A 79 -7.00 9.23 4.54
N ALA A 80 -7.23 9.87 5.71
CA ALA A 80 -8.21 9.40 6.70
C ALA A 80 -9.62 9.31 6.11
N THR A 81 -10.02 10.35 5.37
CA THR A 81 -11.41 10.52 4.99
C THR A 81 -11.73 9.96 3.61
N THR A 82 -10.73 9.83 2.71
CA THR A 82 -10.94 9.59 1.26
C THR A 82 -12.13 10.43 0.78
N SER A 83 -12.14 11.71 1.17
CA SER A 83 -13.29 12.61 1.03
C SER A 83 -13.68 12.83 -0.45
N GLU A 84 -12.77 12.53 -1.37
CA GLU A 84 -12.94 12.59 -2.82
C GLU A 84 -13.87 11.51 -3.40
N LEU A 85 -14.16 10.41 -2.69
CA LEU A 85 -14.90 9.28 -3.25
C LEU A 85 -16.43 9.32 -3.04
N GLY A 86 -16.97 10.36 -2.41
CA GLY A 86 -18.40 10.46 -2.08
C GLY A 86 -18.89 9.35 -1.15
N ALA A 87 -20.20 9.30 -0.85
CA ALA A 87 -20.79 8.20 -0.08
C ALA A 87 -21.15 7.02 -1.00
N GLY A 88 -20.76 5.78 -0.65
CA GLY A 88 -21.25 4.59 -1.35
C GLY A 88 -20.31 3.37 -1.37
N LYS A 89 -20.69 2.38 -2.17
CA LYS A 89 -20.00 1.09 -2.32
C LYS A 89 -18.53 1.24 -2.76
N ARG A 90 -18.24 2.24 -3.59
CA ARG A 90 -16.88 2.54 -4.08
C ARG A 90 -15.95 3.01 -2.96
N ARG A 91 -16.46 3.86 -2.05
CA ARG A 91 -15.70 4.31 -0.88
C ARG A 91 -15.33 3.14 0.03
N MET A 92 -16.28 2.25 0.32
CA MET A 92 -16.02 1.11 1.21
C MET A 92 -14.94 0.17 0.65
N ALA A 93 -15.02 -0.17 -0.65
CA ALA A 93 -13.99 -0.99 -1.29
C ALA A 93 -12.62 -0.30 -1.29
N HIS A 94 -12.59 1.01 -1.51
CA HIS A 94 -11.35 1.78 -1.49
C HIS A 94 -10.74 1.88 -0.09
N LEU A 95 -11.54 2.15 0.95
CA LEU A 95 -11.05 2.19 2.32
C LEU A 95 -10.51 0.81 2.75
N LEU A 96 -11.24 -0.26 2.42
CA LEU A 96 -10.83 -1.62 2.74
C LEU A 96 -9.51 -1.98 2.03
N GLY A 97 -9.39 -1.67 0.73
CA GLY A 97 -8.16 -1.89 -0.04
C GLY A 97 -6.98 -1.03 0.41
N MET A 98 -7.20 0.28 0.58
CA MET A 98 -6.16 1.25 0.94
C MET A 98 -5.63 1.00 2.36
N TYR A 99 -6.50 0.94 3.36
CA TYR A 99 -6.06 0.69 4.74
C TYR A 99 -5.57 -0.73 4.92
N GLY A 100 -6.19 -1.71 4.28
CA GLY A 100 -5.70 -3.09 4.29
C GLY A 100 -4.24 -3.15 3.83
N THR A 101 -3.95 -2.49 2.71
CA THR A 101 -2.60 -2.46 2.13
C THR A 101 -1.62 -1.73 3.04
N ILE A 102 -2.00 -0.58 3.61
CA ILE A 102 -1.16 0.17 4.54
C ILE A 102 -0.83 -0.66 5.78
N LEU A 103 -1.83 -1.27 6.43
CA LEU A 103 -1.63 -2.11 7.61
C LEU A 103 -0.73 -3.32 7.30
N PHE A 104 -0.98 -3.99 6.18
CA PHE A 104 -0.20 -5.14 5.73
C PHE A 104 1.29 -4.79 5.54
N TRP A 105 1.59 -3.69 4.84
CA TRP A 105 2.97 -3.29 4.59
C TRP A 105 3.68 -2.74 5.82
N ILE A 106 3.01 -1.91 6.64
CA ILE A 106 3.61 -1.37 7.87
C ILE A 106 3.97 -2.51 8.83
N ALA A 107 3.03 -3.44 9.06
CA ALA A 107 3.31 -4.58 9.93
C ALA A 107 4.42 -5.48 9.35
N SER A 108 4.49 -5.65 8.02
CA SER A 108 5.58 -6.39 7.37
C SER A 108 6.94 -5.73 7.66
N VAL A 109 7.07 -4.43 7.42
CA VAL A 109 8.31 -3.69 7.68
C VAL A 109 8.71 -3.80 9.15
N ILE A 110 7.78 -3.59 10.08
CA ILE A 110 8.11 -3.64 11.51
C ILE A 110 8.53 -5.04 11.93
N MET A 111 7.83 -6.09 11.48
CA MET A 111 8.23 -7.46 11.80
C MET A 111 9.57 -7.84 11.18
N ILE A 112 9.88 -7.39 9.95
CA ILE A 112 11.13 -7.68 9.24
C ILE A 112 12.34 -6.93 9.84
N PHE A 113 12.16 -5.68 10.26
CA PHE A 113 13.28 -4.87 10.74
C PHE A 113 13.47 -4.93 12.26
N CYS A 114 12.40 -5.14 13.03
CA CYS A 114 12.46 -5.12 14.49
C CYS A 114 12.38 -6.53 15.11
N TYR A 115 11.68 -7.48 14.47
CA TYR A 115 11.31 -8.76 15.10
C TYR A 115 11.60 -10.00 14.23
N ILE A 116 12.59 -9.91 13.35
CA ILE A 116 12.90 -10.99 12.41
C ILE A 116 13.76 -12.08 13.02
N ASN A 117 14.46 -11.79 14.12
CA ASN A 117 15.30 -12.78 14.78
C ASN A 117 14.40 -13.79 15.51
N PRO A 118 14.65 -15.11 15.39
CA PRO A 118 13.81 -16.13 16.05
C PRO A 118 13.76 -16.00 17.57
N THR A 119 14.79 -15.40 18.18
CA THR A 119 14.88 -15.14 19.62
C THR A 119 14.15 -13.87 20.05
N SER A 120 13.61 -13.08 19.13
CA SER A 120 12.89 -11.84 19.44
C SER A 120 11.41 -12.13 19.66
N GLU A 121 10.88 -11.71 20.81
CA GLU A 121 9.45 -11.82 21.08
C GLU A 121 8.69 -10.75 20.28
N THR A 122 7.90 -11.19 19.31
CA THR A 122 7.07 -10.28 18.52
C THR A 122 5.79 -9.96 19.31
N PRO A 123 5.47 -8.69 19.59
CA PRO A 123 4.18 -8.32 20.16
C PRO A 123 3.03 -8.82 19.29
N SER A 124 2.05 -9.49 19.91
CA SER A 124 0.92 -10.12 19.21
C SER A 124 0.10 -9.17 18.34
N ALA A 125 0.14 -7.87 18.65
CA ALA A 125 -0.49 -6.83 17.83
C ALA A 125 0.02 -6.83 16.38
N TRP A 126 1.32 -7.05 16.13
CA TRP A 126 1.89 -6.93 14.79
C TRP A 126 1.44 -8.05 13.84
N PRO A 127 1.51 -9.35 14.21
CA PRO A 127 0.92 -10.42 13.43
C PRO A 127 -0.57 -10.22 13.18
N VAL A 128 -1.34 -9.76 14.18
CA VAL A 128 -2.78 -9.52 14.01
C VAL A 128 -3.04 -8.40 13.01
N ILE A 129 -2.35 -7.26 13.13
CA ILE A 129 -2.47 -6.13 12.19
C ILE A 129 -2.12 -6.58 10.77
N TRP A 130 -1.07 -7.40 10.62
CA TRP A 130 -0.64 -7.91 9.32
C TRP A 130 -1.72 -8.78 8.66
N HIS A 131 -2.28 -9.75 9.39
CA HIS A 131 -3.34 -10.63 8.87
C HIS A 131 -4.63 -9.87 8.58
N VAL A 132 -5.04 -8.97 9.47
CA VAL A 132 -6.21 -8.11 9.26
C VAL A 132 -6.00 -7.24 8.02
N GLY A 133 -4.82 -6.62 7.88
CA GLY A 133 -4.47 -5.82 6.72
C GLY A 133 -4.57 -6.62 5.41
N ALA A 134 -4.00 -7.82 5.38
CA ALA A 134 -4.06 -8.70 4.22
C ALA A 134 -5.51 -9.10 3.86
N ILE A 135 -6.32 -9.48 4.86
CA ILE A 135 -7.73 -9.84 4.67
C ILE A 135 -8.52 -8.65 4.11
N MET A 136 -8.32 -7.45 4.68
CA MET A 136 -8.94 -6.23 4.20
C MET A 136 -8.56 -5.97 2.72
N THR A 137 -7.28 -6.09 2.36
CA THR A 137 -6.85 -5.91 0.96
C THR A 137 -7.53 -6.90 0.02
N VAL A 138 -7.57 -8.18 0.38
CA VAL A 138 -8.18 -9.23 -0.45
C VAL A 138 -9.68 -8.98 -0.61
N LEU A 139 -10.39 -8.68 0.47
CA LEU A 139 -11.82 -8.40 0.44
C LEU A 139 -12.12 -7.11 -0.36
N GLY A 140 -11.37 -6.04 -0.13
CA GLY A 140 -11.56 -4.75 -0.79
C GLY A 140 -11.27 -4.83 -2.28
N GLY A 141 -10.14 -5.44 -2.63
CA GLY A 141 -9.74 -5.66 -4.02
C GLY A 141 -10.70 -6.59 -4.76
N SER A 142 -11.11 -7.71 -4.15
CA SER A 142 -12.06 -8.64 -4.76
C SER A 142 -13.42 -7.98 -4.95
N TRP A 143 -13.88 -7.20 -3.96
CA TRP A 143 -15.13 -6.44 -4.08
C TRP A 143 -15.07 -5.44 -5.24
N PHE A 144 -13.96 -4.73 -5.39
CA PHE A 144 -13.73 -3.86 -6.53
C PHE A 144 -13.76 -4.63 -7.86
N TRP A 145 -13.04 -5.76 -7.92
CA TRP A 145 -12.87 -6.58 -9.12
C TRP A 145 -14.18 -7.13 -9.68
N PHE A 146 -15.05 -7.63 -8.81
CA PHE A 146 -16.30 -8.29 -9.20
C PHE A 146 -17.50 -7.34 -9.29
N PHE A 147 -17.57 -6.29 -8.45
CA PHE A 147 -18.80 -5.50 -8.31
C PHE A 147 -18.69 -4.03 -8.70
N LEU A 148 -17.49 -3.45 -8.80
CA LEU A 148 -17.32 -2.01 -9.02
C LEU A 148 -16.60 -1.64 -10.31
N ARG A 149 -16.01 -2.62 -11.00
CA ARG A 149 -15.38 -2.40 -12.30
C ARG A 149 -16.44 -2.10 -13.34
N VAL A 150 -16.42 -0.87 -13.85
CA VAL A 150 -17.40 -0.33 -14.80
C VAL A 150 -17.46 -1.18 -16.06
N ASP A 151 -16.32 -1.65 -16.56
CA ASP A 151 -16.24 -2.50 -17.76
C ASP A 151 -17.08 -3.79 -17.62
N VAL A 152 -17.13 -4.37 -16.42
CA VAL A 152 -17.91 -5.59 -16.16
C VAL A 152 -19.36 -5.25 -15.86
N TYR A 153 -19.59 -4.26 -14.99
CA TYR A 153 -20.93 -3.94 -14.50
C TYR A 153 -21.81 -3.21 -15.53
N SER A 154 -21.22 -2.29 -16.29
CA SER A 154 -21.92 -1.39 -17.20
C SER A 154 -21.65 -1.70 -18.67
N GLU A 155 -20.44 -2.17 -19.00
CA GLU A 155 -20.06 -2.48 -20.40
C GLU A 155 -20.15 -3.99 -20.73
N ALA A 156 -20.66 -4.80 -19.79
CA ALA A 156 -20.88 -6.24 -19.92
C ALA A 156 -19.65 -7.04 -20.41
N GLN A 157 -18.45 -6.54 -20.13
CA GLN A 157 -17.22 -7.26 -20.43
C GLN A 157 -17.07 -8.48 -19.51
N PRO A 158 -16.43 -9.56 -19.97
CA PRO A 158 -16.19 -10.72 -19.13
C PRO A 158 -15.36 -10.36 -17.90
N TRP A 159 -15.75 -10.86 -16.73
CA TRP A 159 -15.08 -10.57 -15.46
C TRP A 159 -13.60 -11.02 -15.40
N TYR A 160 -13.22 -11.99 -16.23
CA TYR A 160 -11.84 -12.50 -16.35
C TYR A 160 -10.98 -11.70 -17.34
N ARG A 161 -11.54 -10.70 -18.04
CA ARG A 161 -10.76 -9.79 -18.88
C ARG A 161 -9.84 -8.96 -17.98
N ILE A 162 -8.55 -8.94 -18.31
CA ILE A 162 -7.53 -8.16 -17.59
C ILE A 162 -7.01 -7.08 -18.54
N ILE A 163 -7.03 -5.83 -18.10
CA ILE A 163 -6.42 -4.70 -18.81
C ILE A 163 -5.26 -4.10 -18.01
N LYS A 164 -4.43 -3.25 -18.64
CA LYS A 164 -3.25 -2.65 -17.98
C LYS A 164 -3.61 -1.86 -16.71
N ALA A 165 -4.79 -1.23 -16.67
CA ALA A 165 -5.26 -0.48 -15.51
C ALA A 165 -5.54 -1.38 -14.28
N ASP A 166 -5.85 -2.66 -14.51
CA ASP A 166 -6.19 -3.62 -13.45
C ASP A 166 -4.96 -4.16 -12.72
N LEU A 167 -3.79 -4.09 -13.35
CA LEU A 167 -2.55 -4.72 -12.85
C LEU A 167 -2.20 -4.27 -11.44
N PHE A 168 -2.52 -3.02 -11.08
CA PHE A 168 -2.30 -2.51 -9.73
C PHE A 168 -3.15 -3.27 -8.69
N VAL A 169 -4.46 -3.34 -8.88
CA VAL A 169 -5.37 -4.00 -7.93
C VAL A 169 -5.10 -5.49 -7.87
N LEU A 170 -4.85 -6.13 -9.01
CA LEU A 170 -4.53 -7.55 -9.08
C LEU A 170 -3.22 -7.88 -8.37
N ALA A 171 -2.20 -7.03 -8.50
CA ALA A 171 -0.94 -7.20 -7.76
C ALA A 171 -1.15 -7.09 -6.23
N LEU A 172 -1.98 -6.15 -5.77
CA LEU A 172 -2.31 -6.02 -4.35
C LEU A 172 -3.02 -7.27 -3.82
N ILE A 173 -4.06 -7.75 -4.52
CA ILE A 173 -4.79 -8.97 -4.14
C ILE A 173 -3.84 -10.17 -4.14
N ALA A 174 -3.07 -10.36 -5.21
CA ALA A 174 -2.15 -11.48 -5.33
C ALA A 174 -1.11 -11.48 -4.22
N SER A 175 -0.51 -10.33 -3.91
CA SER A 175 0.51 -10.23 -2.85
C SER A 175 -0.05 -10.51 -1.46
N SER A 176 -1.20 -9.93 -1.10
CA SER A 176 -1.84 -10.16 0.21
C SER A 176 -2.38 -11.58 0.34
N LEU A 177 -3.00 -12.13 -0.72
CA LEU A 177 -3.51 -13.50 -0.70
C LEU A 177 -2.37 -14.52 -0.60
N PHE A 178 -1.30 -14.32 -1.36
CA PHE A 178 -0.11 -15.16 -1.26
C PHE A 178 0.48 -15.10 0.14
N GLY A 179 0.58 -13.91 0.74
CA GLY A 179 1.02 -13.75 2.13
C GLY A 179 0.17 -14.55 3.12
N LEU A 180 -1.17 -14.46 3.01
CA LEU A 180 -2.08 -15.22 3.88
C LEU A 180 -1.90 -16.73 3.74
N ILE A 181 -1.86 -17.23 2.50
CA ILE A 181 -1.67 -18.65 2.22
C ILE A 181 -0.31 -19.10 2.77
N TRP A 182 0.75 -18.34 2.50
CA TRP A 182 2.09 -18.62 2.97
C TRP A 182 2.15 -18.71 4.50
N SER A 183 1.62 -17.72 5.23
CA SER A 183 1.55 -17.73 6.70
C SER A 183 0.80 -18.95 7.24
N TYR A 184 -0.30 -19.34 6.58
CA TYR A 184 -1.08 -20.51 6.98
C TYR A 184 -0.33 -21.83 6.76
N LEU A 185 0.43 -21.95 5.67
CA LEU A 185 1.20 -23.15 5.35
C LEU A 185 2.48 -23.31 6.19
N GLN A 186 2.90 -22.27 6.90
CA GLN A 186 4.03 -22.31 7.83
C GLN A 186 3.65 -22.82 9.24
N SER A 187 2.35 -22.98 9.52
CA SER A 187 1.81 -23.33 10.85
C SER A 187 1.52 -24.81 11.01
#